data_AF-A0A4Z1R0C5-F1
#
_entry.id   AF-A0A4Z1R0C5-F1
#
_cell.length_a   1.000
_cell.length_b   1.000
_cell.length_c   1.000
_cell.angle_alpha   90.00
_cell.angle_beta   90.00
_cell.angle_gamma   90.00
#
_symmetry.space_group_name_H-M   'P 1'
#
loop_
_entity.id
_entity.type
_entity.pdbx_description
1 polymer ?
#
loop_
_entity_poly.entity_id
_entity_poly.type
_entity_poly.pdbx_seq_one_letter_code
_entity_poly.pdbx_strand_id
1 'polypeptide(L)'
;MPATPTNAHWTHTHRKPPMRPSAALLLAMALLALPAQALPPQLLRQLEALPPAERARVQQQARQWQQMPADRQQALRQRAVEWDALAPAVKQARRAAWETWQALPDADKARLRATAAVYARMSETQRHALTERYAELDAFERDGWRLGPVLGADWPQLHGLFALVPDDQRLALLAMLRTLDESARADLAMIAQRTPPEERDALRRRLLSMPAPARADWLRLQASPN
;
A
#
# COMPACT_ATOMS: atom_id res chain seq x y z
N MET A 1 35.13 -6.26 16.76
CA MET A 1 33.67 -6.40 16.92
C MET A 1 33.01 -5.55 15.85
N PRO A 2 32.42 -6.12 14.78
CA PRO A 2 31.80 -5.30 13.75
C PRO A 2 30.36 -4.95 14.14
N ALA A 3 30.05 -3.66 14.08
CA ALA A 3 28.73 -3.11 14.27
C ALA A 3 27.81 -3.57 13.13
N THR A 4 26.66 -4.12 13.50
CA THR A 4 25.57 -4.47 12.59
C THR A 4 24.94 -3.19 12.03
N PRO A 5 24.81 -3.03 10.70
CA PRO A 5 23.99 -1.95 10.15
C PRO A 5 22.52 -2.21 10.49
N THR A 6 21.92 -1.25 11.18
CA THR A 6 20.50 -1.24 11.55
C THR A 6 19.68 -1.10 10.28
N ASN A 7 19.01 -2.17 9.87
CA ASN A 7 18.04 -2.14 8.78
C ASN A 7 16.92 -1.16 9.12
N ALA A 8 16.79 -0.12 8.30
CA ALA A 8 15.74 0.88 8.40
C ALA A 8 14.39 0.24 8.07
N HIS A 9 13.73 -0.30 9.08
CA HIS A 9 12.33 -0.67 9.01
C HIS A 9 11.50 0.60 8.81
N TRP A 10 10.97 0.79 7.60
CA TRP A 10 10.07 1.90 7.25
C TRP A 10 8.74 1.75 7.98
N THR A 11 8.76 2.10 9.26
CA THR A 11 7.56 2.24 10.04
C THR A 11 6.88 3.54 9.60
N HIS A 12 5.77 3.40 8.88
CA HIS A 12 4.82 4.49 8.73
C HIS A 12 4.30 4.86 10.13
N THR A 13 4.98 5.76 10.83
CA THR A 13 4.51 6.33 12.09
C THR A 13 3.59 7.51 11.81
N HIS A 14 2.53 7.27 11.03
CA HIS A 14 1.29 7.96 11.33
C HIS A 14 0.72 7.34 12.60
N ARG A 15 1.18 7.81 13.77
CA ARG A 15 0.42 7.68 15.02
C ARG A 15 -0.88 8.47 14.82
N LYS A 16 -1.85 7.82 14.17
CA LYS A 16 -3.25 8.10 14.44
C LYS A 16 -3.44 7.87 15.95
N PRO A 17 -4.19 8.72 16.66
CA PRO A 17 -4.54 8.45 18.05
C PRO A 17 -5.10 7.02 18.13
N PRO A 18 -4.95 6.31 19.27
CA PRO A 18 -5.54 4.99 19.40
C PRO A 18 -7.02 5.15 19.08
N MET A 19 -7.44 4.69 17.90
CA MET A 19 -8.83 4.37 17.67
C MET A 19 -9.10 3.29 18.69
N ARG A 20 -9.67 3.72 19.83
CA ARG A 20 -10.46 2.86 20.70
C ARG A 20 -11.19 1.92 19.74
N PRO A 21 -11.09 0.59 19.87
CA PRO A 21 -11.78 -0.32 18.97
C PRO A 21 -13.22 0.17 18.93
N SER A 22 -13.60 0.79 17.81
CA SER A 22 -14.85 1.52 17.77
C SER A 22 -15.89 0.45 17.97
N ALA A 23 -16.78 0.61 18.95
CA ALA A 23 -17.87 -0.32 19.21
C ALA A 23 -18.58 -0.72 17.90
N ALA A 24 -18.55 0.18 16.89
CA ALA A 24 -18.91 -0.03 15.49
C ALA A 24 -18.34 -1.30 14.80
N LEU A 25 -17.10 -1.76 15.08
CA LEU A 25 -16.53 -2.95 14.44
C LEU A 25 -17.11 -4.25 15.03
N LEU A 26 -17.33 -4.26 16.35
CA LEU A 26 -18.05 -5.35 17.04
C LEU A 26 -19.54 -5.34 16.68
N LEU A 27 -20.11 -4.15 16.44
CA LEU A 27 -21.51 -3.97 16.02
C LEU A 27 -21.75 -4.43 14.58
N ALA A 28 -20.80 -4.20 13.67
CA ALA A 28 -20.84 -4.70 12.29
C ALA A 28 -20.73 -6.23 12.24
N MET A 29 -19.91 -6.84 13.11
CA MET A 29 -19.86 -8.30 13.29
C MET A 29 -21.16 -8.88 13.87
N ALA A 30 -21.82 -8.19 14.80
CA ALA A 30 -23.09 -8.65 15.37
C ALA A 30 -24.24 -8.62 14.33
N LEU A 31 -24.25 -7.64 13.42
CA LEU A 31 -25.24 -7.54 12.33
C LEU A 31 -25.05 -8.58 11.23
N LEU A 32 -23.87 -9.21 11.15
CA LEU A 32 -23.56 -10.25 10.19
C LEU A 32 -24.21 -11.60 10.55
N ALA A 33 -24.48 -11.90 11.83
CA ALA A 33 -24.77 -13.27 12.28
C ALA A 33 -26.22 -13.56 12.69
N LEU A 34 -27.08 -12.56 12.87
CA LEU A 34 -28.41 -12.77 13.48
C LEU A 34 -29.56 -12.46 12.51
N PRO A 35 -30.63 -13.29 12.45
CA PRO A 35 -31.88 -12.87 11.84
C PRO A 35 -32.36 -11.61 12.56
N ALA A 36 -33.03 -10.71 11.83
CA ALA A 36 -33.44 -9.36 12.28
C ALA A 36 -34.30 -9.32 13.56
N GLN A 37 -34.64 -10.46 14.16
CA GLN A 37 -35.55 -10.58 15.30
C GLN A 37 -34.88 -10.95 16.63
N ALA A 38 -33.55 -10.99 16.72
CA ALA A 38 -32.87 -11.26 18.00
C ALA A 38 -31.58 -10.45 18.16
N LEU A 39 -31.65 -9.13 17.95
CA LEU A 39 -30.59 -8.24 18.42
C LEU A 39 -30.66 -8.19 19.96
N PRO A 40 -29.58 -8.54 20.69
CA PRO A 40 -29.58 -8.45 22.14
C PRO A 40 -29.94 -7.03 22.60
N PRO A 41 -30.72 -6.86 23.67
CA PRO A 41 -31.18 -5.54 24.12
C PRO A 41 -30.01 -4.59 24.47
N GLN A 42 -28.85 -5.14 24.85
CA GLN A 42 -27.62 -4.37 25.07
C GLN A 42 -27.13 -3.69 23.78
N LEU A 43 -27.23 -4.39 22.64
CA LEU A 43 -26.78 -3.91 21.34
C LEU A 43 -27.73 -2.83 20.79
N LEU A 44 -29.02 -2.96 21.06
CA LEU A 44 -30.03 -1.93 20.77
C LEU A 44 -29.75 -0.63 21.53
N ARG A 45 -29.45 -0.72 22.83
CA ARG A 45 -29.06 0.46 23.63
C ARG A 45 -27.78 1.12 23.13
N GLN A 46 -26.79 0.32 22.73
CA GLN A 46 -25.56 0.84 22.14
C GLN A 46 -25.82 1.53 20.80
N LEU A 47 -26.67 0.95 19.95
CA LEU A 47 -27.13 1.57 18.71
C LEU A 47 -27.81 2.91 18.97
N GLU A 48 -28.72 3.00 19.93
CA GLU A 48 -29.43 4.23 20.30
C GLU A 48 -28.50 5.31 20.86
N ALA A 49 -27.46 4.90 21.59
CA ALA A 49 -26.44 5.80 22.12
C ALA A 49 -25.47 6.36 21.07
N LEU A 50 -25.47 5.84 19.83
CA LEU A 50 -24.63 6.36 18.76
C LEU A 50 -25.16 7.72 18.24
N PRO A 51 -24.26 8.61 17.79
CA PRO A 51 -24.64 9.83 17.08
C PRO A 51 -25.60 9.55 15.91
N PRO A 52 -26.59 10.43 15.62
CA PRO A 52 -27.59 10.20 14.57
C PRO A 52 -26.99 9.84 13.20
N ALA A 53 -25.87 10.48 12.82
CA ALA A 53 -25.18 10.18 11.56
C ALA A 53 -24.57 8.77 11.53
N GLU A 54 -24.03 8.30 12.65
CA GLU A 54 -23.48 6.94 12.76
C GLU A 54 -24.58 5.90 12.76
N ARG A 55 -25.70 6.16 13.47
CA ARG A 55 -26.90 5.32 13.43
C ARG A 55 -27.43 5.16 12.01
N ALA A 56 -27.55 6.27 11.27
CA ALA A 56 -28.01 6.24 9.89
C ALA A 56 -27.09 5.39 8.99
N ARG A 57 -25.76 5.50 9.15
CA ARG A 57 -24.79 4.68 8.41
C ARG A 57 -24.94 3.19 8.73
N VAL A 58 -25.05 2.83 10.00
CA VAL A 58 -25.22 1.42 10.42
C VAL A 58 -26.53 0.85 9.88
N GLN A 59 -27.63 1.61 9.95
CA GLN A 59 -28.93 1.20 9.39
C GLN A 59 -28.86 1.01 7.88
N GLN A 60 -28.18 1.90 7.15
CA GLN A 60 -27.98 1.76 5.71
C GLN A 60 -27.19 0.50 5.36
N GLN A 61 -26.10 0.23 6.07
CA GLN A 61 -25.30 -0.98 5.90
C GLN A 61 -26.09 -2.26 6.21
N ALA A 62 -26.90 -2.24 7.27
CA ALA A 62 -27.77 -3.36 7.62
C ALA A 62 -28.80 -3.66 6.52
N ARG A 63 -29.41 -2.63 5.93
CA ARG A 63 -30.32 -2.79 4.78
C ARG A 63 -29.61 -3.37 3.56
N GLN A 64 -28.42 -2.87 3.24
CA GLN A 64 -27.60 -3.39 2.14
C GLN A 64 -27.22 -4.87 2.36
N TRP A 65 -26.89 -5.24 3.60
CA TRP A 65 -26.63 -6.63 3.97
C TRP A 65 -27.86 -7.51 3.79
N GLN A 66 -29.03 -7.09 4.28
CA GLN A 66 -30.28 -7.83 4.14
C GLN A 66 -30.70 -8.04 2.68
N GLN A 67 -30.42 -7.08 1.81
CA GLN A 67 -30.70 -7.15 0.37
C GLN A 67 -29.66 -8.01 -0.39
N MET A 68 -28.57 -8.41 0.26
CA MET A 68 -27.52 -9.20 -0.38
C MET A 68 -27.96 -10.66 -0.56
N PRO A 69 -27.65 -11.32 -1.69
CA PRO A 69 -27.90 -12.75 -1.87
C PRO A 69 -27.31 -13.63 -0.75
N ALA A 70 -28.03 -14.68 -0.36
CA ALA A 70 -27.68 -15.53 0.80
C ALA A 70 -26.33 -16.24 0.64
N ASP A 71 -25.98 -16.67 -0.58
CA ASP A 71 -24.67 -17.23 -0.94
C ASP A 71 -23.54 -16.23 -0.67
N ARG A 72 -23.74 -14.97 -1.06
CA ARG A 72 -22.76 -13.89 -0.84
C ARG A 72 -22.66 -13.52 0.64
N GLN A 73 -23.78 -13.52 1.36
CA GLN A 73 -23.78 -13.35 2.82
C GLN A 73 -22.97 -14.46 3.50
N GLN A 74 -23.20 -15.72 3.12
CA GLN A 74 -22.47 -16.86 3.67
C GLN A 74 -20.97 -16.79 3.36
N ALA A 75 -20.59 -16.45 2.13
CA ALA A 75 -19.19 -16.28 1.75
C ALA A 75 -18.49 -15.19 2.57
N LEU A 76 -19.17 -14.08 2.88
CA LEU A 76 -18.62 -13.01 3.71
C LEU A 76 -18.49 -13.42 5.18
N ARG A 77 -19.46 -14.18 5.73
CA ARG A 77 -19.36 -14.77 7.08
C ARG A 77 -18.18 -15.71 7.19
N GLN A 78 -18.00 -16.59 6.20
CA GLN A 78 -16.86 -17.53 6.16
C GLN A 78 -15.53 -16.77 6.15
N ARG A 79 -15.39 -15.75 5.30
CA ARG A 79 -14.18 -14.89 5.28
C ARG A 79 -13.92 -14.18 6.60
N ALA A 80 -14.97 -13.76 7.32
CA ALA A 80 -14.82 -13.15 8.64
C ALA A 80 -14.27 -14.15 9.66
N VAL A 81 -14.80 -15.38 9.69
CA VAL A 81 -14.28 -16.47 10.55
C VAL A 81 -12.85 -16.81 10.19
N GLU A 82 -12.54 -16.97 8.89
CA GLU A 82 -11.17 -17.21 8.41
C GLU A 82 -10.22 -16.09 8.84
N TRP A 83 -10.65 -14.84 8.72
CA TRP A 83 -9.87 -13.69 9.17
C TRP A 83 -9.62 -13.75 10.67
N ASP A 84 -10.65 -14.01 11.47
CA ASP A 84 -10.55 -14.06 12.93
C ASP A 84 -9.61 -15.18 13.40
N ALA A 85 -9.56 -16.30 12.69
CA ALA A 85 -8.64 -17.40 12.93
C ALA A 85 -7.17 -17.11 12.58
N LEU A 86 -6.87 -16.04 11.81
CA LEU A 86 -5.49 -15.70 11.46
C LEU A 86 -4.67 -15.28 12.69
N ALA A 87 -3.41 -15.72 12.72
CA ALA A 87 -2.44 -15.26 13.70
C ALA A 87 -2.27 -13.72 13.65
N PRO A 88 -2.02 -13.05 14.80
CA PRO A 88 -1.89 -11.59 14.86
C PRO A 88 -0.87 -11.01 13.87
N ALA A 89 0.28 -11.66 13.70
CA ALA A 89 1.31 -11.24 12.75
C ALA A 89 0.81 -11.25 11.30
N VAL A 90 0.02 -12.27 10.91
CA VAL A 90 -0.58 -12.35 9.57
C VAL A 90 -1.62 -11.25 9.37
N LYS A 91 -2.46 -10.99 10.38
CA LYS A 91 -3.42 -9.87 10.35
C LYS A 91 -2.71 -8.52 10.18
N GLN A 92 -1.58 -8.32 10.87
CA GLN A 92 -0.78 -7.10 10.74
C GLN A 92 -0.18 -6.97 9.34
N ALA A 93 0.42 -8.03 8.80
CA ALA A 93 0.98 -8.03 7.45
C ALA A 93 -0.08 -7.72 6.38
N ARG A 94 -1.27 -8.34 6.48
CA ARG A 94 -2.39 -8.06 5.55
C ARG A 94 -2.90 -6.63 5.66
N ARG A 95 -2.96 -6.05 6.87
CA ARG A 95 -3.34 -4.64 7.06
C ARG A 95 -2.31 -3.69 6.45
N ALA A 96 -1.03 -3.93 6.67
CA ALA A 96 0.04 -3.15 6.07
C ALA A 96 -0.01 -3.22 4.53
N ALA A 97 -0.20 -4.42 3.96
CA ALA A 97 -0.35 -4.58 2.52
C ALA A 97 -1.59 -3.85 1.97
N TRP A 98 -2.70 -3.84 2.71
CA TRP A 98 -3.90 -3.08 2.35
C TRP A 98 -3.65 -1.57 2.38
N GLU A 99 -2.94 -1.05 3.38
CA GLU A 99 -2.56 0.36 3.46
C GLU A 99 -1.65 0.76 2.30
N THR A 100 -0.64 -0.06 1.98
CA THR A 100 0.19 0.11 0.79
C THR A 100 -0.66 0.17 -0.47
N TRP A 101 -1.55 -0.81 -0.66
CA TRP A 101 -2.46 -0.85 -1.80
C TRP A 101 -3.30 0.42 -1.91
N GLN A 102 -3.87 0.90 -0.80
CA GLN A 102 -4.71 2.09 -0.78
C GLN A 102 -3.95 3.36 -1.15
N ALA A 103 -2.67 3.44 -0.76
CA ALA A 103 -1.78 4.55 -1.08
C ALA A 103 -1.31 4.59 -2.55
N LEU A 104 -1.50 3.50 -3.31
CA LEU A 104 -1.14 3.49 -4.73
C LEU A 104 -2.05 4.40 -5.56
N PRO A 105 -1.51 5.07 -6.61
CA PRO A 105 -2.31 5.75 -7.63
C PRO A 105 -3.30 4.81 -8.32
N ASP A 106 -4.41 5.35 -8.81
CA ASP A 106 -5.45 4.54 -9.46
C ASP A 106 -4.97 3.86 -10.76
N ALA A 107 -4.07 4.50 -11.51
CA ALA A 107 -3.43 3.89 -12.67
C ALA A 107 -2.60 2.64 -12.28
N ASP A 108 -1.84 2.72 -11.19
CA ASP A 108 -1.07 1.59 -10.66
C ASP A 108 -1.99 0.48 -10.17
N LYS A 109 -3.07 0.82 -9.46
CA LYS A 109 -4.10 -0.15 -9.03
C LYS A 109 -4.75 -0.84 -10.23
N ALA A 110 -5.08 -0.11 -11.29
CA ALA A 110 -5.67 -0.67 -12.51
C ALA A 110 -4.69 -1.64 -13.19
N ARG A 111 -3.42 -1.26 -13.34
CA ARG A 111 -2.37 -2.13 -13.88
C ARG A 111 -2.21 -3.39 -13.05
N LEU A 112 -2.14 -3.28 -11.73
CA LEU A 112 -2.02 -4.43 -10.82
C LEU A 112 -3.23 -5.37 -10.91
N ARG A 113 -4.46 -4.85 -11.03
CA ARG A 113 -5.66 -5.68 -11.24
C ARG A 113 -5.58 -6.44 -12.58
N ALA A 114 -5.14 -5.78 -13.65
CA ALA A 114 -4.96 -6.42 -14.94
C ALA A 114 -3.88 -7.53 -14.86
N THR A 115 -2.74 -7.25 -14.24
CA THR A 115 -1.68 -8.25 -14.02
C THR A 115 -2.16 -9.41 -13.16
N ALA A 116 -2.95 -9.16 -12.10
CA ALA A 116 -3.53 -10.20 -11.27
C ALA A 116 -4.47 -11.12 -12.06
N ALA A 117 -5.25 -10.57 -12.99
CA ALA A 117 -6.11 -11.36 -13.88
C ALA A 117 -5.30 -12.26 -14.83
N VAL A 118 -4.16 -11.77 -15.32
CA VAL A 118 -3.22 -12.60 -16.12
C VAL A 118 -2.60 -13.69 -15.25
N TYR A 119 -2.10 -13.34 -14.07
CA TYR A 119 -1.51 -14.28 -13.11
C TYR A 119 -2.49 -15.40 -12.71
N ALA A 120 -3.77 -15.08 -12.50
CA ALA A 120 -4.80 -16.06 -12.18
C ALA A 120 -5.04 -17.10 -13.29
N ARG A 121 -4.73 -16.75 -14.55
CA ARG A 121 -4.87 -17.65 -15.71
C ARG A 121 -3.60 -18.46 -16.02
N MET A 122 -2.48 -18.17 -15.36
CA MET A 122 -1.23 -18.91 -15.55
C MET A 122 -1.37 -20.37 -15.10
N SER A 123 -0.50 -21.25 -15.59
CA SER A 123 -0.41 -22.62 -15.06
C SER A 123 0.15 -22.60 -13.63
N GLU A 124 -0.06 -23.69 -12.89
CA GLU A 124 0.50 -23.83 -11.55
C GLU A 124 2.03 -23.78 -11.56
N THR A 125 2.67 -24.43 -12.53
CA THR A 125 4.13 -24.39 -12.73
C THR A 125 4.64 -22.96 -12.92
N GLN A 126 3.95 -22.15 -13.75
CA GLN A 126 4.32 -20.76 -13.98
C GLN A 126 4.18 -19.92 -12.70
N ARG A 127 3.10 -20.12 -11.94
CA ARG A 127 2.89 -19.42 -10.67
C ARG A 127 3.92 -19.83 -9.62
N HIS A 128 4.31 -21.10 -9.58
CA HIS A 128 5.33 -21.60 -8.67
C HIS A 128 6.69 -20.95 -8.98
N ALA A 129 7.12 -20.96 -10.24
CA ALA A 129 8.37 -20.32 -10.65
C ALA A 129 8.40 -18.81 -10.32
N LEU A 130 7.28 -18.09 -10.47
CA LEU A 130 7.19 -16.69 -10.06
C LEU A 130 7.27 -16.51 -8.54
N THR A 131 6.70 -17.44 -7.78
CA THR A 131 6.72 -17.41 -6.31
C THR A 131 8.13 -17.65 -5.78
N GLU A 132 8.85 -18.62 -6.36
CA GLU A 132 10.26 -18.88 -6.02
C GLU A 132 11.14 -17.67 -6.33
N ARG A 133 11.04 -17.11 -7.54
CA ARG A 133 11.77 -15.89 -7.92
C ARG A 133 11.48 -14.71 -6.99
N TYR A 134 10.23 -14.55 -6.54
CA TYR A 134 9.89 -13.50 -5.59
C TYR A 134 10.43 -13.79 -4.19
N ALA A 135 10.54 -15.06 -3.80
CA ALA A 135 11.11 -15.46 -2.51
C ALA A 135 12.64 -15.28 -2.45
N GLU A 136 13.32 -15.34 -3.60
CA GLU A 136 14.75 -15.03 -3.74
C GLU A 136 15.08 -13.55 -3.53
N LEU A 137 14.11 -12.65 -3.74
CA LEU A 137 14.29 -11.22 -3.51
C LEU A 137 14.56 -10.93 -2.03
N ASP A 138 15.53 -10.06 -1.77
CA ASP A 138 15.82 -9.63 -0.41
C ASP A 138 14.66 -8.78 0.16
N ALA A 139 14.73 -8.46 1.46
CA ALA A 139 13.68 -7.66 2.10
C ALA A 139 13.60 -6.23 1.51
N PHE A 140 14.73 -5.69 1.09
CA PHE A 140 14.86 -4.34 0.59
C PHE A 140 14.24 -4.20 -0.83
N GLU A 141 14.47 -5.17 -1.71
CA GLU A 141 13.86 -5.28 -3.03
C GLU A 141 12.35 -5.49 -2.92
N ARG A 142 11.90 -6.39 -2.02
CA ARG A 142 10.48 -6.63 -1.76
C ARG A 142 9.77 -5.38 -1.26
N ASP A 143 10.42 -4.58 -0.43
CA ASP A 143 9.88 -3.30 0.02
C ASP A 143 9.80 -2.27 -1.12
N GLY A 144 10.73 -2.30 -2.08
CA GLY A 144 10.65 -1.50 -3.30
C GLY A 144 9.37 -1.79 -4.11
N TRP A 145 9.02 -3.06 -4.26
CA TRP A 145 7.79 -3.47 -4.97
C TRP A 145 6.50 -2.98 -4.32
N ARG A 146 6.51 -2.58 -3.03
CA ARG A 146 5.37 -1.93 -2.37
C ARG A 146 5.03 -0.57 -2.98
N LEU A 147 5.97 0.09 -3.66
CA LEU A 147 5.74 1.37 -4.33
C LEU A 147 4.92 1.23 -5.62
N GLY A 148 4.59 0.00 -6.02
CA GLY A 148 3.82 -0.31 -7.22
C GLY A 148 4.71 -0.68 -8.41
N PRO A 149 4.08 -1.12 -9.52
CA PRO A 149 4.78 -1.74 -10.64
C PRO A 149 5.57 -0.73 -11.53
N VAL A 150 5.41 0.57 -11.29
CA VAL A 150 6.16 1.62 -12.02
C VAL A 150 7.52 1.85 -11.37
N LEU A 151 7.58 1.92 -10.03
CA LEU A 151 8.82 2.25 -9.31
C LEU A 151 9.50 1.03 -8.70
N GLY A 152 8.79 -0.08 -8.50
CA GLY A 152 9.31 -1.24 -7.78
C GLY A 152 10.55 -1.85 -8.40
N ALA A 153 10.57 -2.00 -9.73
CA ALA A 153 11.71 -2.55 -10.45
C ALA A 153 12.95 -1.62 -10.41
N ASP A 154 12.72 -0.31 -10.39
CA ASP A 154 13.79 0.70 -10.42
C ASP A 154 14.31 1.03 -9.01
N TRP A 155 13.62 0.55 -7.96
CA TRP A 155 13.91 0.90 -6.57
C TRP A 155 15.36 0.62 -6.14
N PRO A 156 15.98 -0.51 -6.48
CA PRO A 156 17.38 -0.76 -6.10
C PRO A 156 18.35 0.32 -6.58
N GLN A 157 18.06 0.97 -7.70
CA GLN A 157 18.93 2.00 -8.27
C GLN A 157 18.54 3.41 -7.79
N LEU A 158 17.27 3.64 -7.47
CA LEU A 158 16.74 4.95 -7.07
C LEU A 158 16.76 5.20 -5.55
N HIS A 159 16.79 4.16 -4.72
CA HIS A 159 16.64 4.31 -3.27
C HIS A 159 17.70 5.19 -2.62
N GLY A 160 18.90 5.29 -3.21
CA GLY A 160 19.98 6.14 -2.71
C GLY A 160 19.57 7.61 -2.63
N LEU A 161 18.65 8.05 -3.49
CA LEU A 161 18.05 9.38 -3.45
C LEU A 161 17.13 9.59 -2.25
N PHE A 162 16.64 8.52 -1.62
CA PHE A 162 15.68 8.58 -0.51
C PHE A 162 16.31 8.47 0.88
N ALA A 163 17.64 8.41 0.95
CA ALA A 163 18.36 8.52 2.21
C ALA A 163 18.14 9.90 2.84
N LEU A 164 17.76 9.92 4.12
CA LEU A 164 17.58 11.14 4.92
C LEU A 164 16.57 12.16 4.36
N VAL A 165 15.56 11.69 3.60
CA VAL A 165 14.49 12.54 3.05
C VAL A 165 13.30 12.64 4.02
N PRO A 166 12.88 13.86 4.41
CA PRO A 166 11.65 14.10 5.16
C PRO A 166 10.40 13.54 4.46
N ASP A 167 9.38 13.15 5.21
CA ASP A 167 8.21 12.44 4.67
C ASP A 167 7.42 13.24 3.62
N ASP A 168 7.32 14.56 3.79
CA ASP A 168 6.66 15.47 2.86
C ASP A 168 7.41 15.55 1.51
N GLN A 169 8.73 15.71 1.55
CA GLN A 169 9.57 15.72 0.36
C GLN A 169 9.60 14.34 -0.31
N ARG A 170 9.55 13.26 0.46
CA ARG A 170 9.50 11.88 -0.06
C ARG A 170 8.27 11.66 -0.93
N LEU A 171 7.09 12.12 -0.50
CA LEU A 171 5.86 12.00 -1.28
C LEU A 171 5.95 12.78 -2.60
N ALA A 172 6.46 14.02 -2.54
CA ALA A 172 6.65 14.83 -3.75
C ALA A 172 7.63 14.19 -4.74
N LEU A 173 8.72 13.60 -4.23
CA LEU A 173 9.71 12.91 -5.05
C LEU A 173 9.12 11.62 -5.68
N LEU A 174 8.38 10.82 -4.91
CA LEU A 174 7.69 9.63 -5.44
C LEU A 174 6.63 9.99 -6.49
N ALA A 175 5.93 11.11 -6.33
CA ALA A 175 4.99 11.60 -7.33
C ALA A 175 5.74 12.04 -8.60
N MET A 176 6.84 12.79 -8.44
CA MET A 176 7.70 13.22 -9.55
C MET A 176 8.24 12.04 -10.35
N LEU A 177 8.79 11.00 -9.69
CA LEU A 177 9.32 9.81 -10.35
C LEU A 177 8.27 9.10 -11.21
N ARG A 178 6.99 9.10 -10.79
CA ARG A 178 5.91 8.51 -11.58
C ARG A 178 5.54 9.29 -12.84
N THR A 179 5.92 10.57 -12.91
CA THR A 179 5.74 11.39 -14.12
C THR A 179 6.85 11.21 -15.14
N LEU A 180 8.00 10.68 -14.73
CA LEU A 180 9.10 10.35 -15.62
C LEU A 180 8.76 9.09 -16.41
N ASP A 181 9.12 9.07 -17.69
CA ASP A 181 9.12 7.83 -18.47
C ASP A 181 10.25 6.89 -18.03
N GLU A 182 10.30 5.70 -18.61
CA GLU A 182 11.29 4.67 -18.27
C GLU A 182 12.73 5.13 -18.55
N SER A 183 12.96 5.81 -19.69
CA SER A 183 14.29 6.32 -20.05
C SER A 183 14.78 7.35 -19.05
N ALA A 184 13.94 8.32 -18.68
CA ALA A 184 14.30 9.37 -17.74
C ALA A 184 14.53 8.82 -16.32
N ARG A 185 13.82 7.76 -15.91
CA ARG A 185 14.10 7.07 -14.64
C ARG A 185 15.45 6.34 -14.67
N ALA A 186 15.79 5.70 -15.79
CA ALA A 186 17.09 5.06 -15.98
C ALA A 186 18.24 6.10 -15.96
N ASP A 187 18.07 7.24 -16.65
CA ASP A 187 19.02 8.35 -16.62
C ASP A 187 19.21 8.87 -15.18
N LEU A 188 18.11 9.07 -14.45
CA LEU A 188 18.16 9.48 -13.04
C LEU A 188 18.87 8.44 -12.15
N ALA A 189 18.63 7.15 -12.38
CA ALA A 189 19.31 6.09 -11.66
C ALA A 189 20.84 6.14 -11.85
N MET A 190 21.30 6.36 -13.08
CA MET A 190 22.73 6.53 -13.36
C MET A 190 23.31 7.79 -12.69
N ILE A 191 22.60 8.92 -12.76
CA ILE A 191 23.01 10.16 -12.10
C ILE A 191 23.09 9.94 -10.58
N ALA A 192 22.09 9.29 -9.98
CA ALA A 192 22.03 9.01 -8.55
C ALA A 192 23.19 8.15 -8.06
N GLN A 193 23.63 7.17 -8.86
CA GLN A 193 24.79 6.33 -8.55
C GLN A 193 26.11 7.12 -8.56
N ARG A 194 26.23 8.12 -9.45
CA ARG A 194 27.40 9.00 -9.53
C ARG A 194 27.38 10.14 -8.52
N THR A 195 26.22 10.46 -7.97
CA THR A 195 26.04 11.59 -7.04
C THR A 195 26.43 11.17 -5.61
N PRO A 196 27.46 11.81 -5.01
CA PRO A 196 27.86 11.57 -3.62
C PRO A 196 26.71 11.84 -2.64
N PRO A 197 26.61 11.13 -1.49
CA PRO A 197 25.52 11.29 -0.54
C PRO A 197 25.20 12.74 -0.15
N GLU A 198 26.22 13.57 0.05
CA GLU A 198 26.14 14.99 0.42
C GLU A 198 25.51 15.88 -0.65
N GLU A 199 25.58 15.49 -1.93
CA GLU A 199 25.02 16.24 -3.06
C GLU A 199 23.59 15.82 -3.42
N ARG A 200 23.11 14.69 -2.88
CA ARG A 200 21.80 14.13 -3.24
C ARG A 200 20.65 15.06 -2.85
N ASP A 201 20.80 15.80 -1.75
CA ASP A 201 19.85 16.83 -1.32
C ASP A 201 19.70 17.94 -2.37
N ALA A 202 20.81 18.41 -2.93
CA ALA A 202 20.82 19.43 -3.96
C ALA A 202 20.20 18.91 -5.26
N LEU A 203 20.54 17.68 -5.65
CA LEU A 203 19.95 16.99 -6.81
C LEU A 203 18.42 16.89 -6.67
N ARG A 204 17.92 16.43 -5.52
CA ARG A 204 16.47 16.32 -5.26
C ARG A 204 15.77 17.67 -5.38
N ARG A 205 16.28 18.71 -4.71
CA ARG A 205 15.69 20.06 -4.76
C ARG A 205 15.65 20.61 -6.19
N ARG A 206 16.72 20.41 -6.95
CA ARG A 206 16.80 20.81 -8.36
C ARG A 206 15.72 20.10 -9.20
N LEU A 207 15.62 18.78 -9.10
CA LEU A 207 14.60 18.00 -9.82
C LEU A 207 13.17 18.45 -9.49
N LEU A 208 12.88 18.69 -8.21
CA LEU A 208 11.55 19.13 -7.76
C LEU A 208 11.20 20.55 -8.19
N SER A 209 12.19 21.43 -8.37
CA SER A 209 11.97 22.80 -8.86
C SER A 209 11.75 22.91 -10.38
N MET A 210 12.19 21.91 -11.16
CA MET A 210 12.09 21.94 -12.61
C MET A 210 10.69 21.57 -13.10
N PRO A 211 10.15 22.25 -14.14
CA PRO A 211 8.99 21.77 -14.87
C PRO A 211 9.24 20.39 -15.47
N ALA A 212 8.18 19.58 -15.61
CA ALA A 212 8.27 18.21 -16.11
C ALA A 212 9.03 18.04 -17.44
N PRO A 213 8.75 18.82 -18.52
CA PRO A 213 9.47 18.65 -19.79
C PRO A 213 10.96 18.99 -19.66
N ALA A 214 11.28 20.12 -19.03
CA ALA A 214 12.66 20.56 -18.82
C ALA A 214 13.47 19.57 -17.97
N ARG A 215 12.82 18.86 -17.04
CA ARG A 215 13.46 17.84 -16.19
C ARG A 215 13.94 16.65 -17.01
N ALA A 216 13.11 16.14 -17.92
CA ALA A 216 13.47 14.98 -18.75
C ALA A 216 14.65 15.30 -19.68
N ASP A 217 14.65 16.48 -20.29
CA ASP A 217 15.75 16.94 -21.13
C ASP A 217 17.05 17.12 -20.33
N TRP A 218 16.94 17.71 -19.14
CA TRP A 218 18.08 17.87 -18.24
C TRP A 218 18.68 16.52 -17.81
N LEU A 219 17.85 15.55 -17.44
CA LEU A 219 18.31 14.20 -17.07
C LEU A 219 19.11 13.55 -18.19
N ARG A 220 18.58 13.61 -19.42
CA ARG A 220 19.24 13.03 -20.61
C ARG A 220 20.62 13.66 -20.88
N LEU A 221 20.73 14.98 -20.74
CA LEU A 221 21.99 15.71 -20.91
C LEU A 221 23.02 15.33 -19.85
N GLN A 222 22.60 15.19 -18.59
CA GLN A 222 23.51 14.83 -17.49
C GLN A 222 23.92 13.35 -17.49
N ALA A 223 23.08 12.49 -18.07
CA ALA A 223 23.33 11.07 -18.21
C ALA A 223 24.34 10.75 -19.33
N SER A 224 24.48 11.63 -20.32
CA SER A 224 25.37 11.43 -21.47
C SER A 224 26.83 11.30 -21.02
N PRO A 225 27.59 10.31 -21.55
CA PRO A 225 29.02 10.23 -21.29
C PRO A 225 29.72 11.47 -21.88
N ASN A 226 30.60 12.10 -21.10
CA ASN A 226 31.52 13.13 -21.59
C ASN A 226 32.52 12.56 -22.59
#